data_AF-X1LXC8-F1
#
_entry.id   AF-X1LXC8-F1
#
_cell.length_a   1.000
_cell.length_b   1.000
_cell.length_c   1.000
_cell.angle_alpha   90.00
_cell.angle_beta   90.00
_cell.angle_gamma   90.00
#
_symmetry.space_group_name_H-M   'P 1'
#
loop_
_entity.id
_entity.type
_entity.pdbx_description
1 polymer ?
#
loop_
_entity_poly.entity_id
_entity_poly.type
_entity_poly.pdbx_seq_one_letter_code
_entity_poly.pdbx_strand_id
1 'polypeptide(L)'
;MEEKGQKETKKNSSPDKSLYKAVEKIFICFSTALRTAKNYEPNNLTFIEHIGPFFASIKNMIKDEGKAIFQFQENTLFFNKNRIKFNYISYHNFKFLADEFRKKEIGTIGFEPGMDNDELSQFIVLLANSKGEKEKPFEDFLAELKAKRISHILVEKIHPYEIAALMKEKQVKQFAKKLFFKSMTHLKESFEREKQQKKIHLKTSRRLIQSITNLICR
;
A
#
# COMPACT_ATOMS: atom_id res chain seq x y z
N MET A 1 -34.31 -52.66 3.31
CA MET A 1 -34.29 -51.97 2.01
C MET A 1 -34.17 -50.48 2.30
N GLU A 2 -32.95 -49.99 2.15
CA GLU A 2 -32.52 -48.64 2.42
C GLU A 2 -32.89 -47.68 1.29
N GLU A 3 -33.06 -46.42 1.71
CA GLU A 3 -32.77 -45.17 1.00
C GLU A 3 -33.54 -44.83 -0.29
N LYS A 4 -34.23 -43.69 -0.22
CA LYS A 4 -33.73 -42.47 -0.88
C LYS A 4 -34.36 -41.22 -0.24
N GLY A 5 -33.65 -40.71 0.76
CA GLY A 5 -33.84 -39.36 1.26
C GLY A 5 -33.38 -38.33 0.24
N GLN A 6 -34.26 -37.39 -0.07
CA GLN A 6 -33.90 -36.11 -0.66
C GLN A 6 -32.85 -35.43 0.23
N LYS A 7 -31.68 -35.13 -0.33
CA LYS A 7 -30.81 -34.06 0.19
C LYS A 7 -30.59 -33.06 -0.93
N GLU A 8 -31.46 -32.05 -0.93
CA GLU A 8 -31.21 -30.75 -1.52
C GLU A 8 -29.86 -30.22 -1.02
N THR A 9 -28.85 -30.23 -1.87
CA THR A 9 -27.63 -29.46 -1.64
C THR A 9 -27.89 -28.00 -2.00
N LYS A 10 -28.51 -27.26 -1.08
CA LYS A 10 -28.49 -25.79 -1.09
C LYS A 10 -27.04 -25.33 -0.99
N LYS A 11 -26.46 -25.01 -2.15
CA LYS A 11 -25.14 -24.42 -2.32
C LYS A 11 -25.17 -22.96 -1.83
N ASN A 12 -25.16 -22.76 -0.51
CA ASN A 12 -24.88 -21.46 0.11
C ASN A 12 -23.39 -21.11 -0.09
N SER A 13 -23.00 -20.72 -1.32
CA SER A 13 -21.75 -19.98 -1.52
C SER A 13 -22.03 -18.53 -1.18
N SER A 14 -21.66 -18.11 0.03
CA SER A 14 -21.78 -16.72 0.46
C SER A 14 -21.02 -15.79 -0.52
N PRO A 15 -21.62 -14.65 -0.93
CA PRO A 15 -21.01 -13.72 -1.90
C PRO A 15 -19.59 -13.31 -1.51
N ASP A 16 -19.36 -13.15 -0.22
CA ASP A 16 -18.06 -12.95 0.42
C ASP A 16 -16.96 -13.91 -0.07
N LYS A 17 -17.23 -15.23 -0.12
CA LYS A 17 -16.22 -16.24 -0.51
C LYS A 17 -15.74 -16.08 -1.95
N SER A 18 -16.58 -15.57 -2.83
CA SER A 18 -16.22 -15.35 -4.24
C SER A 18 -15.26 -14.17 -4.39
N LEU A 19 -15.52 -13.08 -3.65
CA LEU A 19 -14.69 -11.88 -3.60
C LEU A 19 -13.31 -12.17 -3.01
N TYR A 20 -13.22 -12.91 -1.89
CA TYR A 20 -11.92 -13.28 -1.31
C TYR A 20 -11.04 -14.03 -2.32
N LYS A 21 -11.62 -15.00 -3.06
CA LYS A 21 -10.89 -15.75 -4.08
C LYS A 21 -10.46 -14.88 -5.26
N ALA A 22 -11.28 -13.91 -5.67
CA ALA A 22 -10.93 -12.97 -6.73
C ALA A 22 -9.75 -12.07 -6.31
N VAL A 23 -9.81 -11.48 -5.11
CA VAL A 23 -8.70 -10.68 -4.56
C VAL A 23 -7.44 -11.52 -4.42
N GLU A 24 -7.55 -12.75 -3.91
CA GLU A 24 -6.42 -13.66 -3.77
C GLU A 24 -5.75 -13.95 -5.12
N LYS A 25 -6.54 -14.26 -6.15
CA LYS A 25 -6.05 -14.47 -7.51
C LYS A 25 -5.32 -13.24 -8.05
N ILE A 26 -5.89 -12.04 -7.86
CA ILE A 26 -5.25 -10.78 -8.27
C ILE A 26 -3.88 -10.62 -7.60
N PHE A 27 -3.79 -10.88 -6.30
CA PHE A 27 -2.53 -10.76 -5.55
C PHE A 27 -1.47 -11.77 -5.98
N ILE A 28 -1.88 -13.00 -6.33
CA ILE A 28 -0.97 -14.00 -6.90
C ILE A 28 -0.47 -13.55 -8.28
N CYS A 29 -1.36 -13.11 -9.17
CA CYS A 29 -0.97 -12.64 -10.50
C CYS A 29 -0.08 -11.40 -10.41
N PHE A 30 -0.38 -10.48 -9.50
CA PHE A 30 0.42 -9.28 -9.25
C PHE A 30 1.81 -9.65 -8.72
N SER A 31 1.90 -10.48 -7.69
CA SER A 31 3.21 -10.85 -7.12
C SER A 31 4.10 -11.53 -8.16
N THR A 32 3.52 -12.40 -9.00
CA THR A 32 4.23 -13.03 -10.12
C THR A 32 4.68 -12.00 -11.15
N ALA A 33 3.79 -11.15 -11.65
CA ALA A 33 4.12 -10.14 -12.66
C ALA A 33 5.23 -9.19 -12.17
N LEU A 34 5.16 -8.76 -10.90
CA LEU A 34 6.17 -7.89 -10.31
C LEU A 34 7.53 -8.58 -10.11
N ARG A 35 7.53 -9.86 -9.72
CA ARG A 35 8.78 -10.65 -9.63
C ARG A 35 9.42 -10.84 -10.99
N THR A 36 8.62 -11.14 -12.02
CA THR A 36 9.11 -11.30 -13.39
C THR A 36 9.68 -9.98 -13.91
N ALA A 37 8.99 -8.86 -13.71
CA ALA A 37 9.48 -7.53 -14.11
C ALA A 37 10.79 -7.10 -13.44
N LYS A 38 11.09 -7.63 -12.24
CA LYS A 38 12.36 -7.36 -11.54
C LYS A 38 13.54 -8.13 -12.12
N ASN A 39 13.28 -9.29 -12.71
CA ASN A 39 14.31 -10.22 -13.17
C ASN A 39 14.50 -10.18 -14.69
N TYR A 40 13.51 -9.67 -15.43
CA TYR A 40 13.48 -9.70 -16.89
C TYR A 40 13.11 -8.33 -17.47
N GLU A 41 13.63 -8.04 -18.67
CA GLU A 41 13.30 -6.82 -19.39
C GLU A 41 11.79 -6.76 -19.76
N PRO A 42 11.21 -5.56 -19.90
CA PRO A 42 9.78 -5.37 -20.22
C PRO A 42 9.30 -6.07 -21.50
N ASN A 43 10.19 -6.30 -22.47
CA ASN A 43 9.87 -6.97 -23.74
C ASN A 43 10.02 -8.50 -23.67
N ASN A 44 10.27 -9.06 -22.48
CA ASN A 44 10.40 -10.49 -22.33
C ASN A 44 9.03 -11.18 -22.48
N LEU A 45 8.98 -12.22 -23.32
CA LEU A 45 7.77 -13.01 -23.58
C LEU A 45 7.12 -13.50 -22.27
N THR A 46 7.94 -13.94 -21.32
CA THR A 46 7.51 -14.42 -19.99
C THR A 46 6.79 -13.34 -19.19
N PHE A 47 7.20 -12.07 -19.31
CA PHE A 47 6.52 -10.96 -18.63
C PHE A 47 5.13 -10.70 -19.24
N ILE A 48 5.05 -10.71 -20.57
CA ILE A 48 3.81 -10.52 -21.32
C ILE A 48 2.80 -11.65 -21.02
N GLU A 49 3.28 -12.89 -20.90
CA GLU A 49 2.43 -14.04 -20.52
C GLU A 49 1.84 -13.90 -19.12
N HIS A 50 2.57 -13.27 -18.19
CA HIS A 50 2.09 -13.08 -16.81
C HIS A 50 1.22 -11.83 -16.62
N ILE A 51 1.38 -10.79 -17.45
CA ILE A 51 0.56 -9.57 -17.34
C ILE A 51 -0.88 -9.79 -17.82
N GLY A 52 -1.09 -10.64 -18.84
CA GLY A 52 -2.42 -10.95 -19.38
C GLY A 52 -3.42 -11.46 -18.32
N PRO A 53 -3.10 -12.52 -17.56
CA PRO A 53 -3.95 -13.02 -16.48
C PRO A 53 -4.21 -11.99 -15.37
N PHE A 54 -3.22 -11.14 -15.08
CA PHE A 54 -3.36 -10.05 -14.10
C PHE A 54 -4.37 -9.00 -14.58
N PHE A 55 -4.20 -8.53 -15.83
CA PHE A 55 -5.10 -7.60 -16.49
C PHE A 55 -6.53 -8.12 -16.53
N ALA A 56 -6.73 -9.37 -16.96
CA ALA A 56 -8.04 -10.00 -17.02
C ALA A 56 -8.70 -10.07 -15.64
N SER A 57 -7.92 -10.36 -14.59
CA SER A 57 -8.44 -10.46 -13.22
C SER A 57 -8.87 -9.10 -12.67
N ILE A 58 -8.09 -8.02 -12.92
CA ILE A 58 -8.49 -6.65 -12.55
C ILE A 58 -9.73 -6.22 -13.33
N LYS A 59 -9.77 -6.47 -14.65
CA LYS A 59 -10.90 -6.06 -15.49
C LYS A 59 -12.20 -6.73 -15.07
N ASN A 60 -12.16 -8.01 -14.74
CA ASN A 60 -13.32 -8.72 -14.21
C ASN A 60 -13.75 -8.13 -12.86
N MET A 61 -12.81 -7.83 -11.98
CA MET A 61 -13.11 -7.21 -10.68
C MET A 61 -13.75 -5.83 -10.83
N ILE A 62 -13.27 -4.99 -11.74
CA ILE A 62 -13.88 -3.70 -12.05
C ILE A 62 -15.28 -3.88 -12.64
N LYS A 63 -15.50 -4.90 -13.46
CA LYS A 63 -16.82 -5.20 -14.03
C LYS A 63 -17.83 -5.62 -12.96
N ASP A 64 -17.39 -6.41 -11.98
CA ASP A 64 -18.26 -6.96 -10.93
C ASP A 64 -18.54 -5.92 -9.82
N GLU A 65 -17.53 -5.12 -9.43
CA GLU A 65 -17.58 -4.21 -8.27
C GLU A 65 -17.63 -2.72 -8.65
N GLY A 66 -17.53 -2.38 -9.94
CA GLY A 66 -17.47 -1.02 -10.49
C GLY A 66 -16.11 -0.32 -10.31
N LYS A 67 -15.33 -0.73 -9.31
CA LYS A 67 -13.99 -0.19 -9.01
C LYS A 67 -13.14 -1.23 -8.29
N ALA A 68 -11.82 -1.12 -8.41
CA ALA A 68 -10.89 -1.98 -7.68
C ALA A 68 -9.90 -1.14 -6.87
N ILE A 69 -10.20 -0.91 -5.59
CA ILE A 69 -9.35 -0.15 -4.67
C ILE A 69 -8.78 -1.08 -3.61
N PHE A 70 -7.46 -1.14 -3.54
CA PHE A 70 -6.69 -1.90 -2.57
C PHE A 70 -5.98 -0.94 -1.60
N GLN A 71 -6.24 -1.10 -0.31
CA GLN A 71 -5.66 -0.29 0.76
C GLN A 71 -4.87 -1.19 1.70
N PHE A 72 -3.57 -0.92 1.81
CA PHE A 72 -2.68 -1.56 2.75
C PHE A 72 -2.70 -0.75 4.04
N GLN A 73 -3.27 -1.32 5.10
CA GLN A 73 -3.26 -0.72 6.43
C GLN A 73 -2.60 -1.69 7.40
N GLU A 74 -1.44 -1.30 7.95
CA GLU A 74 -0.63 -2.15 8.83
C GLU A 74 -0.29 -3.51 8.17
N ASN A 75 -0.90 -4.60 8.65
CA ASN A 75 -0.79 -5.96 8.12
C ASN A 75 -2.11 -6.48 7.52
N THR A 76 -3.07 -5.59 7.30
CA THR A 76 -4.39 -5.93 6.76
C THR A 76 -4.56 -5.30 5.39
N LEU A 77 -5.16 -6.07 4.47
CA LEU A 77 -5.64 -5.53 3.21
C LEU A 77 -7.11 -5.18 3.33
N PHE A 78 -7.47 -4.00 2.84
CA PHE A 78 -8.85 -3.65 2.55
C PHE A 78 -9.05 -3.57 1.05
N PHE A 79 -10.11 -4.21 0.56
CA PHE A 79 -10.57 -4.09 -0.82
C PHE A 79 -11.91 -3.38 -0.82
N ASN A 80 -12.04 -2.23 -1.50
CA ASN A 80 -13.27 -1.43 -1.52
C ASN A 80 -13.87 -1.18 -0.12
N LYS A 81 -13.02 -0.98 0.91
CA LYS A 81 -13.36 -0.86 2.35
C LYS A 81 -13.71 -2.16 3.08
N ASN A 82 -13.79 -3.30 2.38
CA ASN A 82 -13.99 -4.61 2.99
C ASN A 82 -12.65 -5.22 3.40
N ARG A 83 -12.54 -5.67 4.65
CA ARG A 83 -11.34 -6.32 5.16
C ARG A 83 -11.14 -7.68 4.50
N ILE A 84 -9.99 -7.87 3.87
CA ILE A 84 -9.60 -9.13 3.22
C ILE A 84 -8.73 -9.96 4.16
N LYS A 85 -9.17 -11.19 4.45
CA LYS A 85 -8.38 -12.18 5.18
C LYS A 85 -7.76 -13.14 4.17
N PHE A 86 -6.44 -13.23 4.18
CA PHE A 86 -5.70 -14.18 3.35
C PHE A 86 -5.61 -15.54 4.05
N ASN A 87 -5.59 -16.61 3.24
CA ASN A 87 -5.13 -17.90 3.71
C ASN A 87 -3.61 -17.89 3.90
N TYR A 88 -3.08 -18.90 4.61
CA TYR A 88 -1.65 -18.98 4.94
C TYR A 88 -0.74 -18.99 3.70
N ILE A 89 -1.17 -19.65 2.63
CA ILE A 89 -0.38 -19.81 1.39
C ILE A 89 -0.25 -18.46 0.66
N SER A 90 -1.35 -17.73 0.49
CA SER A 90 -1.40 -16.47 -0.24
C SER A 90 -0.93 -15.28 0.59
N TYR A 91 -0.77 -15.45 1.90
CA TYR A 91 -0.17 -14.43 2.77
C TYR A 91 1.25 -14.07 2.35
N HIS A 92 2.04 -15.01 1.82
CA HIS A 92 3.39 -14.72 1.31
C HIS A 92 3.37 -13.75 0.12
N ASN A 93 2.39 -13.88 -0.78
CA ASN A 93 2.21 -12.98 -1.92
C ASN A 93 1.77 -11.59 -1.46
N PHE A 94 0.81 -11.53 -0.53
CA PHE A 94 0.39 -10.28 0.11
C PHE A 94 1.57 -9.56 0.77
N LYS A 95 2.31 -10.26 1.62
CA LYS A 95 3.45 -9.69 2.36
C LYS A 95 4.51 -9.13 1.41
N PHE A 96 4.84 -9.88 0.35
CA PHE A 96 5.77 -9.42 -0.68
C PHE A 96 5.31 -8.11 -1.33
N LEU A 97 4.04 -8.03 -1.75
CA LEU A 97 3.50 -6.82 -2.37
C LEU A 97 3.43 -5.64 -1.37
N ALA A 98 2.97 -5.88 -0.15
CA ALA A 98 2.92 -4.87 0.90
C ALA A 98 4.30 -4.26 1.19
N ASP A 99 5.35 -5.10 1.25
CA ASP A 99 6.72 -4.64 1.43
C ASP A 99 7.20 -3.79 0.24
N GLU A 100 6.81 -4.13 -0.98
CA GLU A 100 7.16 -3.36 -2.19
C GLU A 100 6.48 -2.00 -2.27
N PHE A 101 5.22 -1.90 -1.84
CA PHE A 101 4.51 -0.62 -1.76
C PHE A 101 5.05 0.26 -0.66
N ARG A 102 5.36 -0.33 0.49
CA ARG A 102 5.92 0.38 1.64
C ARG A 102 7.29 0.99 1.36
N LYS A 103 8.15 0.33 0.57
CA LYS A 103 9.43 0.91 0.11
C LYS A 103 9.24 2.21 -0.69
N LYS A 104 8.07 2.39 -1.30
CA LYS A 104 7.71 3.54 -2.14
C LYS A 104 6.72 4.47 -1.45
N GLU A 105 6.44 4.22 -0.16
CA GLU A 105 5.44 4.94 0.64
C GLU A 105 4.02 4.96 0.00
N ILE A 106 3.65 3.90 -0.73
CA ILE A 106 2.32 3.73 -1.32
C ILE A 106 1.43 2.99 -0.32
N GLY A 107 0.26 3.53 -0.01
CA GLY A 107 -0.73 2.92 0.90
C GLY A 107 -2.00 2.46 0.20
N THR A 108 -2.43 3.19 -0.83
CA THR A 108 -3.63 2.84 -1.61
C THR A 108 -3.27 2.70 -3.08
N ILE A 109 -3.89 1.73 -3.75
CA ILE A 109 -3.87 1.59 -5.21
C ILE A 109 -5.31 1.42 -5.69
N GLY A 110 -5.71 2.22 -6.67
CA GLY A 110 -6.97 2.10 -7.36
C GLY A 110 -6.75 1.78 -8.83
N PHE A 111 -7.59 0.92 -9.38
CA PHE A 111 -7.68 0.69 -10.82
C PHE A 111 -9.05 1.15 -11.31
N GLU A 112 -9.05 2.02 -12.32
CA GLU A 112 -10.25 2.60 -12.91
C GLU A 112 -10.63 1.93 -14.25
N PRO A 113 -11.91 2.02 -14.66
CA PRO A 113 -12.32 1.60 -16.00
C PRO A 113 -11.56 2.39 -17.07
N GLY A 114 -11.23 1.73 -18.19
CA GLY A 114 -10.49 2.35 -19.30
C GLY A 114 -9.01 1.98 -19.35
N MET A 115 -8.47 1.38 -18.29
CA MET A 115 -7.11 0.84 -18.26
C MET A 115 -6.89 -0.20 -19.36
N ASP A 116 -5.77 -0.08 -20.08
CA ASP A 116 -5.31 -1.04 -21.07
C ASP A 116 -4.15 -1.93 -20.53
N ASN A 117 -3.75 -2.92 -21.34
CA ASN A 117 -2.70 -3.86 -20.95
C ASN A 117 -1.32 -3.18 -20.93
N ASP A 118 -1.07 -2.24 -21.82
CA ASP A 118 0.20 -1.54 -21.95
C ASP A 118 0.44 -0.61 -20.76
N GLU A 119 -0.59 0.12 -20.33
CA GLU A 119 -0.61 0.96 -19.14
C GLU A 119 -0.33 0.15 -17.88
N LEU A 120 -0.98 -1.02 -17.74
CA LEU A 120 -0.72 -1.94 -16.63
C LEU A 120 0.70 -2.49 -16.67
N SER A 121 1.20 -2.85 -17.85
CA SER A 121 2.57 -3.33 -18.06
C SER A 121 3.59 -2.25 -17.65
N GLN A 122 3.40 -1.02 -18.12
CA GLN A 122 4.26 0.11 -17.80
C GLN A 122 4.26 0.42 -16.29
N PHE A 123 3.10 0.31 -15.64
CA PHE A 123 2.97 0.45 -14.20
C PHE A 123 3.76 -0.61 -13.44
N ILE A 124 3.64 -1.88 -13.82
CA ILE A 124 4.38 -2.97 -13.15
C ILE A 124 5.89 -2.82 -13.34
N VAL A 125 6.34 -2.46 -14.54
CA VAL A 125 7.75 -2.17 -14.82
C VAL A 125 8.26 -0.98 -14.00
N LEU A 126 7.46 0.09 -13.90
CA LEU A 126 7.78 1.25 -13.07
C LEU A 126 7.92 0.85 -11.60
N LEU A 127 6.99 0.03 -11.09
CA LEU A 127 7.00 -0.48 -9.73
C LEU A 127 8.19 -1.42 -9.46
N ALA A 128 8.61 -2.20 -10.45
CA ALA A 128 9.79 -3.06 -10.36
C ALA A 128 11.10 -2.26 -10.28
N ASN A 129 11.23 -1.23 -11.10
CA ASN A 129 12.46 -0.48 -11.30
C ASN A 129 12.67 0.71 -10.35
N SER A 130 11.60 1.22 -9.73
CA SER A 130 11.71 2.34 -8.79
C SER A 130 12.40 1.89 -7.50
N LYS A 131 13.62 2.40 -7.30
CA LYS A 131 14.42 2.19 -6.09
C LYS A 131 13.89 3.07 -4.97
N GLY A 132 13.47 2.47 -3.85
CA GLY A 132 12.93 3.17 -2.66
C GLY A 132 13.98 3.91 -1.81
N GLU A 133 15.12 4.28 -2.39
CA GLU A 133 16.26 4.92 -1.71
C GLU A 133 16.32 6.44 -1.95
N LYS A 134 15.38 6.99 -2.71
CA LYS A 134 15.29 8.43 -2.98
C LYS A 134 14.80 9.20 -1.76
N GLU A 135 15.09 10.50 -1.70
CA GLU A 135 14.74 11.37 -0.57
C GLU A 135 13.21 11.52 -0.38
N LYS A 136 12.42 11.38 -1.47
CA LYS A 136 10.95 11.43 -1.45
C LYS A 136 10.33 10.30 -2.31
N PRO A 137 10.35 9.05 -1.83
CA PRO A 137 9.99 7.87 -2.64
C PRO A 137 8.61 7.94 -3.31
N PHE A 138 7.60 8.44 -2.60
CA PHE A 138 6.24 8.58 -3.16
C PHE A 138 6.14 9.66 -4.22
N GLU A 139 6.72 10.84 -3.98
CA GLU A 139 6.64 11.98 -4.90
C GLU A 139 7.36 11.68 -6.21
N ASP A 140 8.53 11.02 -6.11
CA ASP A 140 9.29 10.59 -7.27
C ASP A 140 8.51 9.54 -8.09
N PHE A 141 7.87 8.58 -7.40
CA PHE A 141 7.03 7.58 -8.06
C PHE A 141 5.82 8.22 -8.77
N LEU A 142 5.16 9.20 -8.12
CA LEU A 142 4.04 9.94 -8.70
C LEU A 142 4.47 10.76 -9.92
N ALA A 143 5.66 11.36 -9.88
CA ALA A 143 6.21 12.09 -11.01
C ALA A 143 6.50 11.16 -12.20
N GLU A 144 7.08 9.98 -11.95
CA GLU A 144 7.34 8.98 -12.99
C GLU A 144 6.04 8.39 -13.57
N LEU A 145 4.99 8.18 -12.75
CA LEU A 145 3.66 7.79 -13.23
C LEU A 145 3.08 8.81 -14.21
N LYS A 146 3.15 10.10 -13.85
CA LYS A 146 2.69 11.20 -14.70
C LYS A 146 3.50 11.30 -15.99
N ALA A 147 4.82 11.12 -15.91
CA ALA A 147 5.69 11.15 -17.08
C ALA A 147 5.36 10.04 -18.09
N LYS A 148 4.96 8.86 -17.60
CA LYS A 148 4.53 7.73 -18.43
C LYS A 148 3.07 7.80 -18.89
N ARG A 149 2.34 8.86 -18.55
CA ARG A 149 0.91 9.05 -18.90
C ARG A 149 0.00 7.93 -18.40
N ILE A 150 0.34 7.33 -17.26
CA ILE A 150 -0.53 6.37 -16.57
C ILE A 150 -1.62 7.17 -15.84
N SER A 151 -2.87 6.99 -16.23
CA SER A 151 -4.01 7.80 -15.81
C SER A 151 -5.11 7.00 -15.11
N HIS A 152 -5.28 5.72 -15.44
CA HIS A 152 -6.32 4.84 -14.86
C HIS A 152 -5.84 4.06 -13.64
N ILE A 153 -4.61 4.31 -13.18
CA ILE A 153 -4.02 3.70 -11.99
C ILE A 153 -3.73 4.80 -10.96
N LEU A 154 -4.54 4.81 -9.91
CA LEU A 154 -4.43 5.76 -8.82
C LEU A 154 -3.51 5.20 -7.74
N VAL A 155 -2.65 6.04 -7.19
CA VAL A 155 -1.84 5.71 -6.01
C VAL A 155 -1.98 6.81 -4.97
N GLU A 156 -2.15 6.41 -3.71
CA GLU A 156 -2.16 7.34 -2.59
C GLU A 156 -1.03 7.01 -1.63
N LYS A 157 -0.52 8.06 -0.98
CA LYS A 157 0.54 7.95 -0.01
C LYS A 157 0.06 7.18 1.21
N ILE A 158 0.91 6.31 1.74
CA ILE A 158 0.65 5.62 3.00
C ILE A 158 0.46 6.64 4.13
N HIS A 159 -0.49 6.36 5.03
CA HIS A 159 -0.82 7.30 6.08
C HIS A 159 0.38 7.49 7.05
N PRO A 160 0.73 8.72 7.47
CA PRO A 160 1.89 8.96 8.34
C PRO A 160 1.90 8.16 9.67
N TYR A 161 0.73 7.86 10.22
CA TYR A 161 0.59 7.00 11.40
C TYR A 161 1.06 5.56 11.15
N GLU A 162 0.78 5.03 9.95
CA GLU A 162 1.21 3.68 9.59
C GLU A 162 2.72 3.62 9.41
N ILE A 163 3.36 4.63 8.80
CA ILE A 163 4.82 4.72 8.71
C ILE A 163 5.47 4.62 10.10
N ALA A 164 4.88 5.26 11.11
CA ALA A 164 5.37 5.27 12.49
C ALA A 164 5.24 3.90 13.20
N ALA A 165 4.09 3.23 13.05
CA ALA A 165 3.88 1.87 13.56
C ALA A 165 4.91 0.89 12.97
N LEU A 166 5.22 1.09 11.70
CA LEU A 166 6.04 0.25 10.84
C LEU A 166 7.57 0.47 10.96
N MET A 167 8.05 1.40 11.79
CA MET A 167 9.48 1.66 11.97
C MET A 167 10.21 0.52 12.70
N LYS A 168 11.39 0.12 12.22
CA LYS A 168 12.25 -0.84 12.95
C LYS A 168 12.70 -0.22 14.28
N GLU A 169 12.97 -1.03 15.30
CA GLU A 169 13.39 -0.55 16.64
C GLU A 169 14.57 0.43 16.59
N LYS A 170 15.52 0.21 15.67
CA LYS A 170 16.65 1.11 15.40
C LYS A 170 16.21 2.49 14.86
N GLN A 171 15.22 2.53 13.97
CA GLN A 171 14.66 3.77 13.42
C GLN A 171 13.83 4.52 14.46
N VAL A 172 13.10 3.79 15.31
CA VAL A 172 12.35 4.36 16.44
C VAL A 172 13.28 4.99 17.44
N LYS A 173 14.38 4.30 17.81
CA LYS A 173 15.44 4.86 18.66
C LYS A 173 16.06 6.12 18.04
N GLN A 174 16.31 6.14 16.72
CA GLN A 174 16.82 7.33 16.04
C GLN A 174 15.80 8.48 16.00
N PHE A 175 14.53 8.19 15.73
CA PHE A 175 13.46 9.17 15.74
C PHE A 175 13.23 9.74 17.15
N ALA A 176 13.19 8.89 18.18
CA ALA A 176 13.09 9.28 19.58
C ALA A 176 14.27 10.17 20.01
N LYS A 177 15.51 9.85 19.61
CA LYS A 177 16.68 10.72 19.83
C LYS A 177 16.49 12.09 19.17
N LYS A 178 16.10 12.12 17.88
CA LYS A 178 15.84 13.38 17.17
C LYS A 178 14.72 14.19 17.83
N LEU A 179 13.65 13.54 18.26
CA LEU A 179 12.54 14.17 18.94
C LEU A 179 12.96 14.73 20.31
N PHE A 180 13.73 13.99 21.10
CA PHE A 180 14.30 14.46 22.36
C PHE A 180 15.13 15.73 22.16
N PHE A 181 16.06 15.74 21.20
CA PHE A 181 16.85 16.93 20.92
C PHE A 181 15.98 18.10 20.43
N LYS A 182 14.99 17.83 19.58
CA LYS A 182 14.07 18.86 19.08
C LYS A 182 13.21 19.46 20.20
N SER A 183 12.75 18.64 21.14
CA SER A 183 12.03 19.09 22.35
C SER A 183 12.92 19.93 23.25
N MET A 184 14.17 19.52 23.45
CA MET A 184 15.15 20.29 24.24
C MET A 184 15.45 21.65 23.58
N THR A 185 15.63 21.70 22.27
CA THR A 185 15.82 22.95 21.53
C THR A 185 14.59 23.84 21.62
N HIS A 186 13.39 23.28 21.46
CA HIS A 186 12.14 24.02 21.58
C HIS A 186 11.93 24.60 22.99
N LEU A 187 12.31 23.85 24.03
CA LEU A 187 12.30 24.31 25.42
C LEU A 187 13.28 25.48 25.64
N LYS A 188 14.52 25.34 25.16
CA LYS A 188 15.53 26.41 25.21
C LYS A 188 15.07 27.68 24.49
N GLU A 189 14.52 27.53 23.29
CA GLU A 189 13.94 28.66 22.54
C GLU A 189 12.77 29.31 23.27
N SER A 190 11.94 28.52 23.95
CA SER A 190 10.81 29.04 24.72
C SER A 190 11.29 29.87 25.92
N PHE A 191 12.29 29.39 26.67
CA PHE A 191 12.91 30.16 27.76
C PHE A 191 13.60 31.44 27.27
N GLU A 192 14.33 31.38 26.16
CA GLU A 192 14.97 32.59 25.59
C GLU A 192 13.95 33.61 25.09
N ARG A 193 12.81 33.15 24.56
CA ARG A 193 11.71 34.05 24.16
C ARG A 193 10.99 34.65 25.35
N GLU A 194 10.78 33.88 26.41
CA GLU A 194 10.19 34.37 27.66
C GLU A 194 11.05 35.49 28.27
N LYS A 195 12.38 35.29 28.33
CA LYS A 195 13.33 36.36 28.74
C LYS A 195 13.21 37.63 27.89
N GLN A 196 12.91 37.47 26.60
CA GLN A 196 12.70 38.58 25.66
C GLN A 196 11.25 39.11 25.64
N GLN A 197 10.38 38.67 26.56
CA GLN A 197 8.95 38.97 26.60
C GLN A 197 8.21 38.68 25.28
N LYS A 198 8.72 37.73 24.48
CA LYS A 198 8.13 37.30 23.21
C LYS A 198 7.22 36.11 23.42
N LYS A 199 6.07 36.11 22.72
CA LYS A 199 5.11 35.00 22.77
C LYS A 199 5.71 33.70 22.20
N ILE A 200 5.32 32.57 22.79
CA ILE A 200 5.70 31.22 22.36
C ILE A 200 5.12 30.94 20.96
N HIS A 201 5.89 30.24 20.13
CA HIS A 201 5.44 29.80 18.81
C HIS A 201 4.47 28.61 18.93
N LEU A 202 3.19 28.89 19.11
CA LEU A 202 2.14 27.86 19.24
C LEU A 202 2.13 26.83 18.09
N LYS A 203 2.49 27.26 16.87
CA LYS A 203 2.60 26.36 15.71
C LYS A 203 3.70 25.32 15.87
N THR A 204 4.88 25.69 16.38
CA THR A 204 5.98 24.75 16.58
C THR A 204 5.71 23.85 17.78
N SER A 205 5.11 24.39 18.85
CA SER A 205 4.68 23.61 20.02
C SER A 205 3.64 22.54 19.64
N ARG A 206 2.62 22.90 18.86
CA ARG A 206 1.59 21.95 18.41
C ARG A 206 2.18 20.84 17.54
N ARG A 207 3.11 21.17 16.64
CA ARG A 207 3.83 20.18 15.82
C ARG A 207 4.71 19.25 16.66
N LEU A 208 5.33 19.78 17.71
CA LEU A 208 6.13 18.99 18.66
C LEU A 208 5.25 18.00 19.42
N ILE A 209 4.14 18.48 19.99
CA ILE A 209 3.16 17.64 20.70
C ILE A 209 2.64 16.54 19.78
N GLN A 210 2.26 16.87 18.54
CA GLN A 210 1.83 15.86 17.58
C GLN A 210 2.91 14.81 17.32
N SER A 211 4.18 15.21 17.21
CA SER A 211 5.30 14.27 17.02
C SER A 211 5.51 13.36 18.23
N ILE A 212 5.27 13.86 19.45
CA ILE A 212 5.32 13.10 20.70
C ILE A 212 4.16 12.11 20.78
N THR A 213 2.93 12.58 20.53
CA THR A 213 1.73 11.72 20.51
C THR A 213 1.91 10.58 19.50
N ASN A 214 2.45 10.87 18.32
CA ASN A 214 2.72 9.86 17.30
C ASN A 214 3.76 8.81 17.74
N LEU A 215 4.67 9.16 18.65
CA LEU A 215 5.66 8.22 19.19
C LEU A 215 5.10 7.35 20.31
N ILE A 216 4.20 7.91 21.14
CA ILE A 216 3.62 7.25 22.32
C ILE A 216 2.44 6.35 21.94
N CYS A 217 1.55 6.80 21.06
CA CYS A 217 0.36 6.06 20.61
C CYS A 217 0.69 4.95 19.61
N ARG A 218 1.89 4.38 19.74
CA ARG A 218 2.39 3.28 18.91
C ARG A 218 1.83 1.94 19.37
#